data_AF-A0A6P0RKC7-F1
#
_entry.id   AF-A0A6P0RKC7-F1
#
_cell.length_a   1.000
_cell.length_b   1.000
_cell.length_c   1.000
_cell.angle_alpha   90.00
_cell.angle_beta   90.00
_cell.angle_gamma   90.00
#
_symmetry.space_group_name_H-M   'P 1'
#
loop_
_entity.id
_entity.type
_entity.pdbx_description
1 polymer ?
#
loop_
_entity_poly.entity_id
_entity_poly.type
_entity_poly.pdbx_seq_one_letter_code
_entity_poly.pdbx_strand_id
1 'polypeptide(L)'
;CSDKISNSPNCKEILLLVALWNSFVVDYGIRFRVSANVNFFYVYQLPVPRLTEKDPYFNEIVKRAAKLICTTPEFDQLAKEVGLTSHKKGITDETKRAKLRAELDGIIAHLYQLTETEFTHILNTFPLVSKTVKEATIKAYQEHS
;
A
#
# COMPACT_ATOMS: atom_id res chain seq x y z
N CYS A 1 12.93 -17.22 10.75
CA CYS A 1 11.72 -17.45 11.58
C CYS A 1 11.56 -18.93 11.83
N SER A 2 11.90 -19.39 13.04
CA SER A 2 11.37 -20.63 13.56
C SER A 2 10.05 -20.34 14.26
N ASP A 3 9.20 -21.36 14.20
CA ASP A 3 8.02 -21.61 15.01
C ASP A 3 6.65 -21.14 14.52
N LYS A 4 5.85 -22.19 14.28
CA LYS A 4 4.44 -22.21 13.94
C LYS A 4 3.63 -21.60 15.08
N ILE A 5 3.00 -20.46 14.81
CA ILE A 5 1.76 -20.05 15.45
C ILE A 5 0.72 -20.07 14.32
N SER A 6 -0.32 -20.88 14.43
CA SER A 6 -1.37 -21.05 13.41
C SER A 6 -2.28 -19.81 13.22
N ASN A 7 -1.82 -18.63 13.65
CA ASN A 7 -2.48 -17.33 13.58
C ASN A 7 -1.48 -16.15 13.53
N SER A 8 -0.18 -16.41 13.32
CA SER A 8 0.78 -15.33 13.04
C SER A 8 0.56 -14.83 11.61
N PRO A 9 0.31 -13.54 11.39
CA PRO A 9 0.08 -13.02 10.04
C PRO A 9 1.31 -13.31 9.17
N ASN A 10 1.08 -13.85 7.98
CA ASN A 10 2.14 -14.14 7.03
C ASN A 10 2.87 -12.84 6.68
N CYS A 11 4.20 -12.85 6.58
CA CYS A 11 5.00 -11.66 6.24
C CYS A 11 4.45 -10.91 5.00
N LYS A 12 3.90 -11.65 4.02
CA LYS A 12 3.25 -11.07 2.84
C LYS A 12 1.92 -10.38 3.16
N GLU A 13 1.12 -10.95 4.05
CA GLU A 13 -0.15 -10.34 4.51
C GLU A 13 0.12 -9.06 5.31
N ILE A 14 1.18 -9.06 6.14
CA ILE A 14 1.62 -7.85 6.86
C ILE A 14 2.01 -6.77 5.85
N LEU A 15 2.79 -7.11 4.82
CA LEU A 15 3.18 -6.17 3.78
C LEU A 15 1.99 -5.61 3.00
N LEU A 16 1.02 -6.47 2.68
CA LEU A 16 -0.23 -6.05 2.06
C LEU A 16 -0.96 -5.06 2.96
N LEU A 17 -1.12 -5.38 4.25
CA LEU A 17 -1.79 -4.53 5.22
C LEU A 17 -1.09 -3.17 5.33
N VAL A 18 0.25 -3.16 5.44
CA VAL A 18 1.03 -1.92 5.49
C VAL A 18 0.84 -1.09 4.22
N ALA A 19 0.80 -1.72 3.04
CA ALA A 19 0.57 -1.01 1.79
C ALA A 19 -0.84 -0.39 1.74
N LEU A 20 -1.87 -1.15 2.12
CA LEU A 20 -3.26 -0.68 2.17
C LEU A 20 -3.42 0.49 3.15
N TRP A 21 -2.83 0.39 4.34
CA TRP A 21 -2.95 1.41 5.37
C TRP A 21 -2.22 2.72 5.05
N ASN A 22 -1.18 2.66 4.22
CA ASN A 22 -0.49 3.85 3.74
C ASN A 22 -1.11 4.44 2.46
N SER A 23 -2.20 3.87 1.94
CA SER A 23 -2.84 4.36 0.72
C SER A 23 -3.77 5.54 0.97
N PHE A 24 -3.95 6.39 -0.06
CA PHE A 24 -4.87 7.53 0.02
C PHE A 24 -6.32 7.11 0.29
N VAL A 25 -6.74 5.92 -0.18
CA VAL A 25 -8.12 5.43 -0.04
C VAL A 25 -8.45 5.13 1.43
N VAL A 26 -7.58 4.36 2.10
CA VAL A 26 -7.78 4.00 3.52
C VAL A 26 -7.59 5.22 4.41
N ASP A 27 -6.58 6.04 4.13
CA ASP A 27 -6.31 7.24 4.91
C ASP A 27 -7.49 8.24 4.82
N TYR A 28 -8.08 8.43 3.63
CA TYR A 28 -9.32 9.20 3.46
C TYR A 28 -10.48 8.61 4.26
N GLY A 29 -10.68 7.29 4.18
CA GLY A 29 -11.74 6.60 4.92
C GLY A 29 -11.64 6.74 6.44
N ILE A 30 -10.42 6.71 6.99
CA ILE A 30 -10.16 6.96 8.42
C ILE A 30 -10.41 8.42 8.77
N ARG A 31 -9.89 9.37 7.98
CA ARG A 31 -10.06 10.82 8.26
C ARG A 31 -11.50 11.27 8.24
N PHE A 32 -12.34 10.65 7.41
CA PHE A 32 -13.76 10.96 7.39
C PHE A 32 -14.49 10.53 8.68
N ARG A 33 -13.96 9.50 9.36
CA ARG A 33 -14.58 8.92 10.57
C ARG A 33 -13.96 9.44 11.86
N VAL A 34 -12.73 9.93 11.83
CA VAL A 34 -11.98 10.36 13.01
C VAL A 34 -11.97 11.88 13.11
N SER A 35 -12.41 12.40 14.26
CA SER A 35 -12.31 13.84 14.56
C SER A 35 -10.93 14.21 15.13
N ALA A 36 -10.49 13.53 16.20
CA ALA A 36 -9.23 13.87 16.89
C ALA A 36 -8.38 12.66 17.30
N ASN A 37 -9.00 11.51 17.63
CA ASN A 37 -8.30 10.32 18.10
C ASN A 37 -8.74 9.08 17.32
N VAL A 38 -7.76 8.29 16.86
CA VAL A 38 -8.01 7.00 16.22
C VAL A 38 -8.22 5.96 17.33
N ASN A 39 -9.48 5.71 17.67
CA ASN A 39 -9.84 4.61 18.57
C ASN A 39 -9.96 3.29 17.78
N PHE A 40 -9.71 2.15 18.43
CA PHE A 40 -9.78 0.83 17.82
C PHE A 40 -11.13 0.52 17.15
N PHE A 41 -12.22 1.15 17.63
CA PHE A 41 -13.53 1.07 17.00
C PHE A 41 -13.51 1.43 15.50
N TYR A 42 -12.76 2.48 15.12
CA TYR A 42 -12.65 2.87 13.72
C TYR A 42 -11.85 1.85 12.93
N VAL A 43 -10.77 1.32 13.51
CA VAL A 43 -9.89 0.32 12.89
C VAL A 43 -10.67 -0.95 12.54
N TYR A 44 -11.49 -1.45 13.47
CA TYR A 44 -12.28 -2.67 13.23
C TYR A 44 -13.39 -2.49 12.19
N GLN A 45 -13.78 -1.26 11.88
CA GLN A 45 -14.82 -0.95 10.90
C GLN A 45 -14.28 -0.61 9.51
N LEU A 46 -12.95 -0.66 9.33
CA LEU A 46 -12.36 -0.40 8.03
C LEU A 46 -12.61 -1.59 7.10
N PRO A 47 -13.09 -1.34 5.87
CA PRO A 47 -13.19 -2.38 4.86
C PRO A 47 -11.78 -2.75 4.40
N VAL A 48 -11.21 -3.81 4.99
CA VAL A 48 -9.92 -4.37 4.55
C VAL A 48 -10.20 -5.56 3.62
N PRO A 49 -9.82 -5.47 2.32
CA PRO A 49 -10.02 -6.57 1.39
C PRO A 49 -9.17 -7.78 1.79
N ARG A 50 -9.80 -8.95 1.86
CA ARG A 50 -9.11 -10.23 2.11
C ARG A 50 -8.58 -10.78 0.80
N LEU A 51 -7.36 -10.38 0.46
CA LEU A 51 -6.65 -10.93 -0.69
C LEU A 51 -5.84 -12.17 -0.29
N THR A 52 -5.78 -13.13 -1.19
CA THR A 52 -5.00 -14.37 -1.05
C THR A 52 -3.88 -14.42 -2.09
N GLU A 53 -2.91 -15.33 -1.94
CA GLU A 53 -1.80 -15.47 -2.90
C GLU A 53 -2.24 -15.80 -4.34
N LYS A 54 -3.49 -16.25 -4.52
CA LYS A 54 -4.10 -16.54 -5.82
C LYS A 54 -4.51 -15.28 -6.58
N ASP A 55 -4.67 -14.16 -5.89
CA ASP A 55 -5.10 -12.91 -6.50
C ASP A 55 -3.92 -12.22 -7.20
N PRO A 56 -4.09 -11.74 -8.44
CA PRO A 56 -3.01 -11.09 -9.18
C PRO A 56 -2.52 -9.83 -8.45
N TYR A 57 -3.44 -9.05 -7.88
CA TYR A 57 -3.14 -7.84 -7.12
C TYR A 57 -2.32 -8.10 -5.85
N PHE A 58 -2.48 -9.26 -5.22
CA PHE A 58 -1.76 -9.59 -3.98
C PHE A 58 -0.25 -9.58 -4.20
N ASN A 59 0.22 -10.34 -5.18
CA ASN A 59 1.65 -10.46 -5.47
C ASN A 59 2.24 -9.14 -5.99
N GLU A 60 1.45 -8.37 -6.72
CA GLU A 60 1.82 -7.06 -7.23
C GLU A 60 2.03 -6.01 -6.14
N ILE A 61 1.08 -5.90 -5.20
CA ILE A 61 1.17 -4.98 -4.07
C ILE A 61 2.33 -5.39 -3.17
N VAL A 62 2.43 -6.67 -2.83
CA VAL A 62 3.48 -7.19 -1.93
C VAL A 62 4.88 -6.95 -2.51
N LYS A 63 5.10 -7.20 -3.81
CA LYS A 63 6.40 -6.95 -4.45
C LYS A 63 6.77 -5.47 -4.46
N ARG A 64 5.82 -4.56 -4.76
CA ARG A 64 6.06 -3.11 -4.77
C ARG A 64 6.28 -2.57 -3.35
N ALA A 65 5.49 -3.02 -2.37
CA ALA A 65 5.65 -2.67 -0.95
C ALA A 65 7.00 -3.13 -0.40
N ALA A 66 7.40 -4.36 -0.71
CA ALA A 66 8.69 -4.89 -0.28
C ALA A 66 9.88 -4.09 -0.87
N LYS A 67 9.78 -3.60 -2.11
CA LYS A 67 10.80 -2.69 -2.68
C LYS A 67 10.91 -1.35 -1.92
N LEU A 68 9.81 -0.87 -1.33
CA LEU A 68 9.81 0.37 -0.55
C LEU A 68 10.37 0.19 0.86
N ILE A 69 10.18 -1.00 1.45
CA ILE A 69 10.53 -1.30 2.85
C ILE A 69 11.93 -1.92 2.97
N CYS A 70 12.29 -2.84 2.07
CA CYS A 70 13.54 -3.59 2.14
C CYS A 70 14.74 -2.75 1.65
N THR A 71 15.03 -1.64 2.32
CA THR A 71 16.18 -0.76 2.02
C THR A 71 17.35 -0.94 2.98
N THR A 72 17.12 -1.52 4.16
CA THR A 72 18.16 -1.79 5.16
C THR A 72 18.48 -3.29 5.26
N PRO A 73 19.70 -3.66 5.71
CA PRO A 73 20.10 -5.07 5.86
C PRO A 73 19.22 -5.86 6.83
N GLU A 74 18.57 -5.21 7.80
CA GLU A 74 17.66 -5.88 8.76
C GLU A 74 16.48 -6.56 8.06
N PHE A 75 16.08 -6.04 6.89
CA PHE A 75 14.99 -6.58 6.09
C PHE A 75 15.45 -7.60 5.04
N ASP A 76 16.70 -8.08 5.07
CA ASP A 76 17.17 -9.10 4.11
C ASP A 76 16.42 -10.43 4.24
N GLN A 77 16.03 -10.80 5.45
CA GLN A 77 15.22 -12.02 5.65
C GLN A 77 13.85 -11.87 4.99
N LEU A 78 13.19 -10.72 5.21
CA LEU A 78 11.89 -10.40 4.62
C LEU A 78 11.99 -10.31 3.08
N ALA A 79 13.06 -9.71 2.56
CA ALA A 79 13.31 -9.62 1.13
C ALA A 79 13.33 -11.02 0.50
N LYS A 80 14.10 -11.96 1.08
CA LYS A 80 14.19 -13.34 0.58
C LYS A 80 12.85 -14.06 0.58
N GLU A 81 12.05 -13.89 1.63
CA GLU A 81 10.73 -14.50 1.77
C GLU A 81 9.72 -14.00 0.71
N VAL A 82 9.87 -12.75 0.28
CA VAL A 82 9.02 -12.12 -0.75
C VAL A 82 9.57 -12.34 -2.18
N GLY A 83 10.71 -13.01 -2.32
CA GLY A 83 11.37 -13.25 -3.62
C GLY A 83 12.22 -12.08 -4.12
N LEU A 84 12.52 -11.11 -3.26
CA LEU A 84 13.59 -10.13 -3.49
C LEU A 84 14.93 -10.75 -3.09
N THR A 85 15.95 -10.57 -3.92
CA THR A 85 17.27 -11.18 -3.66
C THR A 85 17.94 -10.63 -2.41
N SER A 86 17.79 -9.33 -2.10
CA SER A 86 18.36 -8.65 -0.92
C SER A 86 17.86 -7.19 -0.84
N HIS A 87 18.12 -6.51 0.29
CA HIS A 87 17.92 -5.07 0.53
C HIS A 87 18.50 -4.17 -0.56
N LYS A 88 19.50 -4.64 -1.31
CA LYS A 88 20.08 -3.94 -2.48
C LYS A 88 19.08 -3.67 -3.60
N LYS A 89 17.96 -4.41 -3.65
CA LYS A 89 16.84 -4.16 -4.58
C LYS A 89 15.79 -3.19 -4.01
N GLY A 90 15.94 -2.77 -2.76
CA GLY A 90 15.16 -1.69 -2.20
C GLY A 90 15.40 -0.40 -2.97
N ILE A 91 14.35 0.39 -3.14
CA ILE A 91 14.45 1.68 -3.82
C ILE A 91 14.66 2.76 -2.76
N THR A 92 15.83 3.41 -2.79
CA THR A 92 16.18 4.55 -1.93
C THR A 92 15.99 5.91 -2.61
N ASP A 93 16.08 5.95 -3.94
CA ASP A 93 15.88 7.15 -4.75
C ASP A 93 14.44 7.70 -4.59
N GLU A 94 14.31 8.96 -4.19
CA GLU A 94 13.02 9.58 -3.86
C GLU A 94 12.05 9.61 -5.04
N THR A 95 12.56 9.86 -6.26
CA THR A 95 11.72 9.93 -7.47
C THR A 95 11.13 8.56 -7.80
N LYS A 96 11.96 7.52 -7.79
CA LYS A 96 11.52 6.14 -8.01
C LYS A 96 10.61 5.65 -6.88
N ARG A 97 10.85 6.06 -5.64
CA ARG A 97 9.96 5.76 -4.49
C ARG A 97 8.60 6.44 -4.65
N ALA A 98 8.57 7.70 -5.05
CA ALA A 98 7.33 8.43 -5.30
C ALA A 98 6.52 7.77 -6.43
N LYS A 99 7.18 7.35 -7.51
CA LYS A 99 6.54 6.60 -8.60
C LYS A 99 5.95 5.27 -8.11
N LEU A 100 6.71 4.47 -7.36
CA LEU A 100 6.21 3.20 -6.80
C LEU A 100 5.01 3.40 -5.88
N ARG A 101 4.99 4.48 -5.09
CA ARG A 101 3.85 4.82 -4.23
C ARG A 101 2.62 5.16 -5.08
N ALA A 102 2.77 6.00 -6.10
CA ALA A 102 1.70 6.31 -7.05
C ALA A 102 1.13 5.05 -7.74
N GLU A 103 1.99 4.12 -8.17
CA GLU A 103 1.57 2.82 -8.72
C GLU A 103 0.78 1.97 -7.70
N LEU A 104 1.25 1.92 -6.45
CA LEU A 104 0.55 1.22 -5.37
C LEU A 104 -0.83 1.82 -5.10
N ASP A 105 -0.92 3.15 -4.97
CA ASP A 105 -2.17 3.86 -4.74
C ASP A 105 -3.17 3.64 -5.89
N GLY A 106 -2.70 3.65 -7.14
CA GLY A 106 -3.54 3.35 -8.31
C GLY A 106 -4.10 1.93 -8.28
N ILE A 107 -3.27 0.93 -7.98
CA ILE A 107 -3.72 -0.47 -7.85
C ILE A 107 -4.72 -0.63 -6.70
N ILE A 108 -4.48 0.04 -5.57
CA ILE A 108 -5.37 -0.03 -4.41
C ILE A 108 -6.71 0.64 -4.73
N ALA A 109 -6.74 1.75 -5.46
CA ALA A 109 -8.00 2.36 -5.89
C ALA A 109 -8.85 1.40 -6.75
N HIS A 110 -8.23 0.66 -7.66
CA HIS A 110 -8.90 -0.41 -8.42
C HIS A 110 -9.41 -1.54 -7.53
N LEU A 111 -8.62 -1.96 -6.53
CA LEU A 111 -9.03 -2.97 -5.57
C LEU A 111 -10.27 -2.56 -4.76
N TYR A 112 -10.41 -1.26 -4.48
CA TYR A 112 -11.59 -0.68 -3.84
C TYR A 112 -12.72 -0.32 -4.82
N GLN A 113 -12.56 -0.64 -6.11
CA GLN A 113 -13.55 -0.41 -7.18
C GLN A 113 -13.95 1.06 -7.32
N LEU A 114 -13.02 1.97 -7.03
CA LEU A 114 -13.24 3.40 -7.22
C LEU A 114 -13.18 3.73 -8.70
N THR A 115 -14.07 4.61 -9.15
CA THR A 115 -13.96 5.24 -10.47
C THR A 115 -12.87 6.32 -10.46
N GLU A 116 -12.40 6.72 -11.65
CA GLU A 116 -11.38 7.77 -11.76
C GLU A 116 -11.83 9.10 -11.13
N THR A 117 -13.11 9.44 -11.26
CA THR A 117 -13.68 10.68 -10.71
C THR A 117 -13.75 10.63 -9.19
N GLU A 118 -14.15 9.50 -8.60
CA GLU A 118 -14.13 9.28 -7.15
C GLU A 118 -12.71 9.31 -6.61
N PHE A 119 -11.76 8.65 -7.27
CA PHE A 119 -10.37 8.64 -6.84
C PHE A 119 -9.73 10.04 -6.92
N THR A 120 -10.02 10.78 -7.99
CA THR A 120 -9.61 12.19 -8.13
C THR A 120 -10.19 13.06 -7.01
N HIS A 121 -11.47 12.84 -6.66
CA HIS A 121 -12.10 13.53 -5.54
C HIS A 121 -11.35 13.26 -4.23
N ILE A 122 -11.04 11.99 -3.93
CA ILE A 122 -10.25 11.59 -2.75
C ILE A 122 -8.92 12.34 -2.72
N LEU A 123 -8.13 12.31 -3.81
CA LEU A 123 -6.83 13.00 -3.86
C LEU A 123 -6.95 14.53 -3.62
N ASN A 124 -8.06 15.14 -4.03
CA ASN A 124 -8.30 16.56 -3.83
C ASN A 124 -8.58 16.93 -2.36
N THR A 125 -8.99 15.97 -1.52
CA THR A 125 -9.18 16.20 -0.08
C THR A 125 -7.87 16.37 0.70
N PHE A 126 -6.73 16.10 0.07
CA PHE A 126 -5.40 16.24 0.65
C PHE A 126 -4.71 17.55 0.17
N PRO A 127 -4.86 18.68 0.89
CA PRO A 127 -4.31 19.97 0.44
C PRO A 127 -2.77 20.01 0.48
N LEU A 128 -2.15 19.21 1.34
CA LEU A 128 -0.69 19.18 1.54
C LEU A 128 0.05 18.35 0.49
N VAL A 129 -0.67 17.53 -0.28
CA VAL A 129 -0.07 16.71 -1.34
C VAL A 129 0.11 17.57 -2.58
N SER A 130 1.32 17.58 -3.15
CA SER A 130 1.62 18.39 -4.32
C SER A 130 0.82 17.92 -5.55
N LYS A 131 0.54 18.86 -6.47
CA LYS A 131 -0.19 18.55 -7.72
C LYS A 131 0.49 17.45 -8.53
N THR A 132 1.81 17.50 -8.62
CA THR A 132 2.62 16.50 -9.34
C THR A 132 2.42 15.08 -8.79
N VAL A 133 2.31 14.92 -7.46
CA VAL A 133 2.06 13.59 -6.86
C VAL A 133 0.63 13.12 -7.19
N LYS A 134 -0.36 14.01 -7.13
CA LYS A 134 -1.75 13.67 -7.49
C LYS A 134 -1.86 13.25 -8.96
N GLU A 135 -1.26 14.02 -9.87
CA GLU A 135 -1.22 13.73 -11.30
C GLU A 135 -0.50 12.41 -11.60
N ALA A 136 0.64 12.15 -10.95
CA ALA A 136 1.35 10.88 -11.09
C ALA A 136 0.51 9.69 -10.60
N THR A 137 -0.26 9.88 -9.53
CA THR A 137 -1.13 8.85 -8.95
C THR A 137 -2.33 8.54 -9.85
N ILE A 138 -2.99 9.56 -10.41
CA ILE A 138 -4.05 9.38 -11.40
C ILE A 138 -3.52 8.71 -12.67
N LYS A 139 -2.36 9.12 -13.16
CA LYS A 139 -1.73 8.49 -14.31
C LYS A 139 -1.44 7.00 -14.05
N ALA A 140 -0.89 6.69 -12.87
CA ALA A 140 -0.62 5.31 -12.49
C ALA A 140 -1.91 4.47 -12.34
N TYR A 141 -3.01 5.08 -11.87
CA TYR A 141 -4.33 4.45 -11.86
C TYR A 141 -4.80 4.10 -13.29
N GLN A 142 -4.67 5.02 -14.25
CA GLN A 142 -5.05 4.79 -15.65
C GLN A 142 -4.20 3.70 -16.32
N GLU A 143 -2.91 3.63 -16.00
CA GLU A 143 -1.99 2.60 -16.54
C GLU A 143 -2.31 1.18 -16.01
N HIS A 144 -3.04 1.07 -14.90
CA HIS A 144 -3.37 -0.19 -14.22
C HIS A 144 -4.85 -0.60 -14.33
N SER A 145 -5.62 0.07 -15.21
CA SER A 145 -7.06 -0.19 -15.44
C SER A 145 -7.36 -1.25 -16.49
#